data_AF-O54088-F1
#
_entry.id   AF-O54088-F1
#
_cell.length_a   1.000
_cell.length_b   1.000
_cell.length_c   1.000
_cell.angle_alpha   90.00
_cell.angle_beta   90.00
_cell.angle_gamma   90.00
#
_symmetry.space_group_name_H-M   'P 1'
#
loop_
_entity.id
_entity.type
_entity.pdbx_description
1 polymer ?
#
loop_
_entity_poly.entity_id
_entity_poly.type
_entity_poly.pdbx_seq_one_letter_code
_entity_poly.pdbx_strand_id
1 'polypeptide(L)'
;MSLKIKSKITIGVLLIIFLLSIIFTLENVSLAQTSPQISVYKVVGSADLSNPGSAGYWSQIPWTNISLTANIPMAPTSGLTHYLLVKAAWNGSWIFILEEWQAPEPAFNAWSTAVAGIYPNASGPGLFRMIELTPGTTYSLERNYTNYVSIINGKEETGRIVFNYSGITLPAPNNTEITVMSNGTILLWHSPRPVEDLLYNDGMFYGYYVNSTWYYPDRAAIMWYLGSGVPTKDDMNIGGKYPGQQFDGITFKDAGGSLAQSGGSANIWMWVSGATWNNSTYDPAFKSNIWQNESLTGLSYVDSGNHGFAVPLYTNNTNMYEVDTAGIWYTPVASEGLNGSLFFIWTGAKYENGSWVVEFARPLSVPLDYQPFMPNITVGKTYYVAFAVWQGRLGETLFDKSITSSFLSLELVTTPPTSTTTSTSPVTTISSAIPPVTLYVTIIGVVVALVALVILYVVFRR
;
A
#
# COMPACT_ATOMS: atom_id res chain seq x y z
N MET A 1 54.87 -19.93 -15.55
CA MET A 1 55.14 -18.60 -14.98
C MET A 1 54.70 -18.60 -13.51
N SER A 2 55.66 -18.61 -12.58
CA SER A 2 55.38 -18.55 -11.13
C SER A 2 54.90 -17.16 -10.77
N LEU A 3 53.60 -16.99 -10.50
CA LEU A 3 53.07 -15.75 -9.94
C LEU A 3 53.85 -15.42 -8.66
N LYS A 4 54.47 -14.23 -8.62
CA LYS A 4 55.18 -13.71 -7.45
C LYS A 4 54.22 -13.74 -6.25
N ILE A 5 54.71 -14.18 -5.09
CA ILE A 5 53.94 -14.36 -3.84
C ILE A 5 53.02 -13.16 -3.54
N LYS A 6 53.45 -11.93 -3.86
CA LYS A 6 52.63 -10.71 -3.70
C LYS A 6 51.29 -10.77 -4.44
N SER A 7 51.23 -11.30 -5.66
CA SER A 7 49.99 -11.38 -6.44
C SER A 7 48.99 -12.38 -5.84
N LYS A 8 49.46 -13.48 -5.24
CA LYS A 8 48.59 -14.46 -4.57
C LYS A 8 47.89 -13.85 -3.35
N ILE A 9 48.60 -13.00 -2.60
CA ILE A 9 48.04 -12.31 -1.43
C ILE A 9 46.96 -11.32 -1.87
N THR A 10 47.21 -10.52 -2.92
CA THR A 10 46.23 -9.54 -3.41
C THR A 10 44.94 -10.20 -3.89
N ILE A 11 45.03 -11.32 -4.61
CA ILE A 11 43.85 -12.08 -5.04
C ILE A 11 43.10 -12.65 -3.84
N GLY A 12 43.81 -13.17 -2.84
CA GLY A 12 43.19 -13.68 -1.60
C GLY A 12 42.43 -12.60 -0.83
N VAL A 13 42.98 -11.39 -0.72
CA VAL A 13 42.32 -10.26 -0.04
C VAL A 13 41.06 -9.80 -0.80
N LEU A 14 41.13 -9.69 -2.12
CA LEU A 14 39.96 -9.31 -2.94
C LEU A 14 38.82 -10.32 -2.82
N LEU A 15 39.14 -11.61 -2.81
CA LEU A 15 38.15 -12.67 -2.58
C LEU A 15 37.50 -12.57 -1.20
N ILE A 16 38.28 -12.27 -0.16
CA ILE A 16 37.76 -12.09 1.21
C ILE A 16 36.87 -10.85 1.31
N ILE A 17 37.26 -9.72 0.70
CA ILE A 17 36.44 -8.50 0.68
C ILE A 17 35.13 -8.76 -0.07
N PHE A 18 35.18 -9.44 -1.20
CA PHE A 18 33.99 -9.80 -1.96
C PHE A 18 33.08 -10.74 -1.16
N LEU A 19 33.64 -11.74 -0.47
CA LEU A 19 32.87 -12.61 0.43
C LEU A 19 32.24 -11.85 1.59
N LEU A 20 33.00 -10.95 2.23
CA LEU A 20 32.47 -10.10 3.30
C LEU A 20 31.35 -9.21 2.77
N SER A 21 31.47 -8.66 1.56
CA SER A 21 30.40 -7.86 0.95
C SER A 21 29.13 -8.68 0.70
N ILE A 22 29.27 -9.94 0.27
CA ILE A 22 28.12 -10.85 0.10
C ILE A 22 27.48 -11.16 1.47
N ILE A 23 28.30 -11.43 2.49
CA ILE A 23 27.80 -11.69 3.85
C ILE A 23 27.05 -10.45 4.39
N PHE A 24 27.61 -9.25 4.23
CA PHE A 24 26.96 -8.00 4.63
C PHE A 24 25.67 -7.72 3.84
N THR A 25 25.61 -8.07 2.55
CA THR A 25 24.34 -7.97 1.80
C THR A 25 23.30 -8.98 2.31
N LEU A 26 23.73 -10.15 2.77
CA LEU A 26 22.85 -11.19 3.31
C LEU A 26 22.42 -10.92 4.76
N GLU A 27 23.20 -10.20 5.56
CA GLU A 27 22.73 -9.71 6.87
C GLU A 27 21.51 -8.80 6.75
N ASN A 28 21.35 -8.12 5.61
CA ASN A 28 20.16 -7.33 5.30
C ASN A 28 19.06 -8.12 4.57
N VAL A 29 19.29 -9.39 4.25
CA VAL A 29 18.21 -10.25 3.75
C VAL A 29 17.45 -10.75 4.96
N SER A 30 16.26 -10.18 5.15
CA SER A 30 15.22 -10.71 6.02
C SER A 30 15.24 -12.24 5.94
N LEU A 31 15.70 -12.88 7.02
CA LEU A 31 15.54 -14.31 7.22
C LEU A 31 14.06 -14.63 6.95
N ALA A 32 13.77 -15.80 6.40
CA ALA A 32 12.40 -16.29 6.29
C ALA A 32 11.78 -16.37 7.69
N GLN A 33 11.30 -15.23 8.21
CA GLN A 33 10.37 -15.19 9.30
C GLN A 33 9.19 -15.98 8.78
N THR A 34 8.83 -17.02 9.51
CA THR A 34 7.47 -17.55 9.43
C THR A 34 6.55 -16.34 9.42
N SER A 35 5.78 -16.15 8.34
CA SER A 35 4.91 -15.00 8.19
C SER A 35 4.15 -14.79 9.50
N PRO A 36 4.25 -13.62 10.14
CA PRO A 36 3.74 -13.44 11.49
C PRO A 36 2.25 -13.80 11.56
N GLN A 37 1.91 -14.69 12.50
CA GLN A 37 0.51 -14.97 12.83
C GLN A 37 0.00 -13.85 13.73
N ILE A 38 -1.17 -13.30 13.40
CA ILE A 38 -1.84 -12.29 14.20
C ILE A 38 -2.86 -12.99 15.11
N SER A 39 -2.58 -12.97 16.41
CA SER A 39 -3.53 -13.44 17.42
C SER A 39 -4.45 -12.30 17.86
N VAL A 40 -5.76 -12.50 17.70
CA VAL A 40 -6.79 -11.57 18.16
C VAL A 40 -7.23 -12.01 19.55
N TYR A 41 -6.75 -11.34 20.59
CA TYR A 41 -6.94 -11.77 21.96
C TYR A 41 -8.32 -11.40 22.52
N LYS A 42 -8.91 -12.30 23.31
CA LYS A 42 -10.17 -11.99 24.00
C LYS A 42 -9.93 -10.99 25.13
N VAL A 43 -10.69 -9.91 25.16
CA VAL A 43 -10.61 -8.83 26.15
C VAL A 43 -11.97 -8.51 26.77
N VAL A 44 -11.97 -7.74 27.85
CA VAL A 44 -13.17 -7.14 28.46
C VAL A 44 -13.13 -5.63 28.22
N GLY A 45 -14.17 -5.09 27.60
CA GLY A 45 -14.29 -3.67 27.25
C GLY A 45 -14.68 -3.44 25.79
N SER A 46 -14.66 -2.18 25.37
CA SER A 46 -14.90 -1.73 24.00
C SER A 46 -13.71 -0.91 23.48
N ALA A 47 -13.68 -0.64 22.18
CA ALA A 47 -12.79 0.37 21.60
C ALA A 47 -13.06 1.76 22.21
N ASP A 48 -12.01 2.57 22.37
CA ASP A 48 -12.10 4.02 22.62
C ASP A 48 -11.62 4.76 21.37
N LEU A 49 -12.52 4.90 20.39
CA LEU A 49 -12.20 5.48 19.09
C LEU A 49 -11.94 6.99 19.14
N SER A 50 -12.29 7.64 20.25
CA SER A 50 -11.95 9.05 20.49
C SER A 50 -10.47 9.24 20.85
N ASN A 51 -9.81 8.18 21.35
CA ASN A 51 -8.39 8.16 21.65
C ASN A 51 -7.81 6.74 21.39
N PRO A 52 -7.57 6.38 20.12
CA PRO A 52 -7.07 5.06 19.72
C PRO A 52 -5.89 4.57 20.56
N GLY A 53 -5.95 3.30 20.97
CA GLY A 53 -4.90 2.68 21.78
C GLY A 53 -4.92 3.03 23.28
N SER A 54 -5.85 3.88 23.75
CA SER A 54 -5.97 4.26 25.16
C SER A 54 -6.60 3.17 26.05
N ALA A 55 -7.44 2.32 25.46
CA ALA A 55 -8.19 1.32 26.20
C ALA A 55 -7.25 0.38 26.97
N GLY A 56 -7.51 0.18 28.27
CA GLY A 56 -6.55 -0.44 29.18
C GLY A 56 -6.07 -1.84 28.78
N TYR A 57 -6.89 -2.61 28.06
CA TYR A 57 -6.53 -3.94 27.56
C TYR A 57 -5.41 -3.91 26.51
N TRP A 58 -5.22 -2.80 25.78
CA TRP A 58 -4.14 -2.69 24.79
C TRP A 58 -2.76 -2.81 25.43
N SER A 59 -2.60 -2.39 26.69
CA SER A 59 -1.34 -2.52 27.44
C SER A 59 -0.92 -3.97 27.70
N GLN A 60 -1.86 -4.91 27.64
CA GLN A 60 -1.64 -6.34 27.92
C GLN A 60 -1.34 -7.14 26.65
N ILE A 61 -1.66 -6.60 25.48
CA ILE A 61 -1.46 -7.27 24.19
C ILE A 61 -0.11 -6.81 23.61
N PRO A 62 0.79 -7.72 23.21
CA PRO A 62 2.04 -7.34 22.56
C PRO A 62 1.80 -6.85 21.13
N TRP A 63 2.64 -5.91 20.67
CA TRP A 63 2.67 -5.54 19.26
C TRP A 63 3.22 -6.69 18.41
N THR A 64 2.52 -6.99 17.32
CA THR A 64 3.06 -7.78 16.21
C THR A 64 3.75 -6.83 15.25
N ASN A 65 5.06 -7.01 15.03
CA ASN A 65 5.80 -6.21 14.07
C ASN A 65 5.74 -6.88 12.69
N ILE A 66 5.06 -6.23 11.74
CA ILE A 66 4.83 -6.71 10.40
C ILE A 66 5.75 -5.95 9.45
N SER A 67 6.61 -6.66 8.71
CA SER A 67 7.40 -6.06 7.65
C SER A 67 6.54 -5.66 6.47
N LEU A 68 6.79 -4.47 5.95
CA LEU A 68 6.18 -3.95 4.74
C LEU A 68 7.24 -3.75 3.65
N THR A 69 6.80 -3.84 2.40
CA THR A 69 7.60 -3.68 1.18
C THR A 69 6.89 -2.76 0.19
N ALA A 70 7.64 -2.21 -0.75
CA ALA A 70 7.07 -1.48 -1.89
C ALA A 70 6.13 -2.37 -2.70
N ASN A 71 4.93 -1.87 -3.02
CA ASN A 71 4.08 -2.53 -4.00
C ASN A 71 4.52 -2.24 -5.45
N ILE A 72 5.28 -1.17 -5.67
CA ILE A 72 5.91 -0.82 -6.94
C ILE A 72 7.43 -0.79 -6.71
N PRO A 73 8.14 -1.93 -6.87
CA PRO A 73 9.55 -2.03 -6.47
C PRO A 73 10.51 -1.06 -7.18
N MET A 74 10.14 -0.55 -8.35
CA MET A 74 10.96 0.36 -9.15
C MET A 74 10.67 1.85 -8.90
N ALA A 75 9.61 2.18 -8.16
CA ALA A 75 9.26 3.56 -7.84
C ALA A 75 9.89 3.96 -6.49
N PRO A 76 10.78 4.98 -6.44
CA PRO A 76 11.42 5.37 -5.19
C PRO A 76 10.47 5.94 -4.13
N THR A 77 9.26 6.33 -4.52
CA THR A 77 8.19 6.76 -3.62
C THR A 77 7.40 5.60 -3.01
N SER A 78 7.72 4.36 -3.35
CA SER A 78 7.04 3.15 -2.88
C SER A 78 7.72 2.50 -1.70
N GLY A 79 6.94 1.97 -0.76
CA GLY A 79 7.49 1.17 0.34
C GLY A 79 8.22 2.01 1.37
N LEU A 80 7.81 3.27 1.55
CA LEU A 80 8.44 4.22 2.46
C LEU A 80 8.26 3.83 3.93
N THR A 81 7.18 3.12 4.24
CA THR A 81 6.94 2.51 5.54
C THR A 81 7.46 1.08 5.50
N HIS A 82 8.51 0.78 6.26
CA HIS A 82 9.13 -0.56 6.23
C HIS A 82 8.53 -1.55 7.23
N TYR A 83 7.77 -1.06 8.21
CA TYR A 83 7.08 -1.91 9.16
C TYR A 83 5.81 -1.26 9.71
N LEU A 84 4.88 -2.11 10.12
CA LEU A 84 3.63 -1.75 10.77
C LEU A 84 3.51 -2.52 12.09
N LEU A 85 3.21 -1.81 13.17
CA LEU A 85 2.89 -2.45 14.45
C LEU A 85 1.39 -2.72 14.49
N VAL A 86 1.01 -3.97 14.77
CA VAL A 86 -0.40 -4.38 14.85
C VAL A 86 -0.71 -5.06 16.18
N LYS A 87 -1.80 -4.65 16.82
CA LYS A 87 -2.49 -5.38 17.89
C LYS A 87 -3.90 -5.73 17.43
N ALA A 88 -4.40 -6.85 17.92
CA ALA A 88 -5.76 -7.27 17.62
C ALA A 88 -6.44 -7.82 18.88
N ALA A 89 -7.69 -7.42 19.09
CA ALA A 89 -8.50 -7.83 20.22
C ALA A 89 -9.94 -8.10 19.81
N TRP A 90 -10.67 -8.86 20.62
CA TRP A 90 -12.12 -9.06 20.46
C TRP A 90 -12.79 -9.21 21.83
N ASN A 91 -14.05 -8.80 21.96
CA ASN A 91 -14.73 -8.76 23.26
C ASN A 91 -15.92 -9.73 23.41
N GLY A 92 -16.10 -10.64 22.46
CA GLY A 92 -17.30 -11.50 22.37
C GLY A 92 -18.18 -11.17 21.17
N SER A 93 -18.27 -9.89 20.81
CA SER A 93 -19.20 -9.42 19.77
C SER A 93 -18.54 -8.53 18.72
N TRP A 94 -17.43 -7.86 19.06
CA TRP A 94 -16.68 -6.96 18.19
C TRP A 94 -15.22 -7.42 18.06
N ILE A 95 -14.62 -7.11 16.91
CA ILE A 95 -13.18 -7.15 16.67
C ILE A 95 -12.63 -5.73 16.64
N PHE A 96 -11.42 -5.59 17.16
CA PHE A 96 -10.64 -4.36 17.19
C PHE A 96 -9.26 -4.63 16.62
N ILE A 97 -8.81 -3.81 15.69
CA ILE A 97 -7.45 -3.86 15.12
C ILE A 97 -6.83 -2.48 15.35
N LEU A 98 -5.70 -2.46 16.03
CA LEU A 98 -4.92 -1.25 16.30
C LEU A 98 -3.64 -1.31 15.48
N GLU A 99 -3.40 -0.27 14.70
CA GLU A 99 -2.29 -0.11 13.78
C GLU A 99 -1.46 1.12 14.18
N GLU A 100 -0.14 0.99 14.20
CA GLU A 100 0.78 2.09 14.47
C GLU A 100 1.96 2.05 13.51
N TRP A 101 2.24 3.19 12.85
CA TRP A 101 3.40 3.35 11.99
C TRP A 101 3.98 4.76 12.10
N GLN A 102 5.28 4.86 11.85
CA GLN A 102 5.99 6.14 11.79
C GLN A 102 5.62 6.88 10.51
N ALA A 103 5.17 8.12 10.65
CA ALA A 103 4.83 9.01 9.56
C ALA A 103 5.51 10.36 9.79
N PRO A 104 6.81 10.51 9.46
CA PRO A 104 7.56 11.75 9.73
C PRO A 104 6.92 13.01 9.13
N GLU A 105 6.13 12.86 8.05
CA GLU A 105 5.37 13.94 7.44
C GLU A 105 3.88 13.56 7.32
N PRO A 106 3.06 13.75 8.37
CA PRO A 106 1.65 13.42 8.29
C PRO A 106 0.91 14.36 7.32
N ALA A 107 0.02 13.79 6.52
CA ALA A 107 -0.80 14.50 5.56
C ALA A 107 -2.09 15.05 6.20
N PHE A 108 -1.97 16.16 6.92
CA PHE A 108 -3.14 16.88 7.44
C PHE A 108 -3.80 17.77 6.37
N ASN A 109 -5.12 17.93 6.42
CA ASN A 109 -5.89 18.79 5.50
C ASN A 109 -5.86 18.39 4.01
N ALA A 110 -5.31 17.23 3.67
CA ALA A 110 -5.39 16.70 2.31
C ALA A 110 -6.79 16.18 2.02
N TRP A 111 -7.35 16.54 0.87
CA TRP A 111 -8.65 16.03 0.44
C TRP A 111 -8.53 14.63 -0.16
N SER A 112 -9.50 13.77 0.13
CA SER A 112 -9.73 12.61 -0.73
C SER A 112 -10.38 13.03 -2.05
N THR A 113 -9.82 12.60 -3.19
CA THR A 113 -10.40 12.85 -4.53
C THR A 113 -11.85 12.42 -4.64
N ALA A 114 -12.23 11.31 -4.00
CA ALA A 114 -13.58 10.76 -4.06
C ALA A 114 -14.59 11.72 -3.43
N VAL A 115 -14.28 12.21 -2.23
CA VAL A 115 -15.17 13.10 -1.47
C VAL A 115 -15.25 14.47 -2.12
N ALA A 116 -14.13 14.99 -2.61
CA ALA A 116 -14.10 16.28 -3.31
C ALA A 116 -14.89 16.26 -4.64
N GLY A 117 -15.19 15.08 -5.20
CA GLY A 117 -16.04 14.94 -6.37
C GLY A 117 -17.55 15.08 -6.10
N ILE A 118 -17.99 14.94 -4.85
CA ILE A 118 -19.41 14.97 -4.46
C ILE A 118 -19.88 16.39 -4.17
N TYR A 119 -19.08 17.16 -3.42
CA TYR A 119 -19.44 18.52 -3.09
C TYR A 119 -18.22 19.43 -3.03
N PRO A 120 -18.28 20.60 -3.68
CA PRO A 120 -17.11 21.31 -4.18
C PRO A 120 -16.76 22.57 -3.35
N ASN A 121 -15.85 23.38 -3.90
CA ASN A 121 -14.94 24.37 -3.30
C ASN A 121 -13.76 23.78 -2.51
N ALA A 122 -13.44 22.51 -2.73
CA ALA A 122 -12.14 21.98 -2.34
C ALA A 122 -11.08 22.44 -3.35
N SER A 123 -10.03 23.09 -2.86
CA SER A 123 -8.77 23.29 -3.56
C SER A 123 -7.64 22.83 -2.64
N GLY A 124 -6.53 22.38 -3.23
CA GLY A 124 -5.34 21.99 -2.49
C GLY A 124 -5.03 20.48 -2.58
N PRO A 125 -4.21 19.97 -1.64
CA PRO A 125 -3.59 18.67 -1.75
C PRO A 125 -4.62 17.54 -1.81
N GLY A 126 -4.30 16.51 -2.58
CA GLY A 126 -5.02 15.25 -2.64
C GLY A 126 -6.08 15.17 -3.73
N LEU A 127 -6.35 16.26 -4.48
CA LEU A 127 -7.43 16.34 -5.47
C LEU A 127 -7.09 15.81 -6.86
N PHE A 128 -5.84 15.95 -7.30
CA PHE A 128 -5.36 15.45 -8.59
C PHE A 128 -4.04 14.71 -8.42
N ARG A 129 -3.80 13.77 -9.34
CA ARG A 129 -2.56 13.01 -9.36
C ARG A 129 -1.57 13.71 -10.27
N MET A 130 -0.41 14.01 -9.71
CA MET A 130 0.77 14.44 -10.44
C MET A 130 1.78 13.32 -10.42
N ILE A 131 2.21 12.89 -11.60
CA ILE A 131 3.22 11.83 -11.76
C ILE A 131 4.52 12.48 -12.16
N GLU A 132 5.60 12.08 -11.50
CA GLU A 132 6.94 12.33 -11.97
C GLU A 132 7.33 11.24 -12.97
N LEU A 133 7.81 11.64 -14.15
CA LEU A 133 8.34 10.69 -15.13
C LEU A 133 9.79 10.32 -14.80
N THR A 134 10.17 9.09 -15.11
CA THR A 134 11.50 8.54 -14.81
C THR A 134 12.61 9.42 -15.38
N PRO A 135 13.66 9.77 -14.60
CA PRO A 135 14.79 10.56 -15.09
C PRO A 135 15.39 10.01 -16.39
N GLY A 136 15.54 10.88 -17.38
CA GLY A 136 15.94 10.51 -18.74
C GLY A 136 14.77 10.32 -19.72
N THR A 137 13.52 10.35 -19.24
CA THR A 137 12.36 10.46 -20.12
C THR A 137 12.39 11.81 -20.83
N THR A 138 12.17 11.79 -22.14
CA THR A 138 12.04 12.96 -23.00
C THR A 138 10.66 12.98 -23.64
N TYR A 139 10.30 14.06 -24.32
CA TYR A 139 9.06 14.14 -25.09
C TYR A 139 9.27 14.84 -26.44
N SER A 140 8.48 14.45 -27.44
CA SER A 140 8.27 15.18 -28.69
C SER A 140 6.81 15.61 -28.82
N LEU A 141 6.55 16.62 -29.67
CA LEU A 141 5.20 17.03 -30.05
C LEU A 141 4.96 16.69 -31.53
N GLU A 142 4.15 15.66 -31.78
CA GLU A 142 3.79 15.22 -33.11
C GLU A 142 2.63 16.07 -33.65
N ARG A 143 2.95 17.08 -34.45
CA ARG A 143 2.01 18.11 -34.94
C ARG A 143 1.08 17.63 -36.06
N ASN A 144 1.32 16.46 -36.63
CA ASN A 144 0.43 15.82 -37.61
C ASN A 144 -0.91 15.36 -37.00
N TYR A 145 -0.98 15.19 -35.68
CA TYR A 145 -2.23 14.93 -34.95
C TYR A 145 -3.01 16.23 -34.73
N THR A 146 -3.63 16.76 -35.79
CA THR A 146 -4.30 18.07 -35.80
C THR A 146 -5.57 18.14 -34.95
N ASN A 147 -6.14 16.99 -34.58
CA ASN A 147 -7.28 16.86 -33.67
C ASN A 147 -6.88 16.69 -32.20
N TYR A 148 -5.58 16.69 -31.90
CA TYR A 148 -5.05 16.65 -30.54
C TYR A 148 -4.63 18.04 -30.06
N VAL A 149 -4.92 18.31 -28.81
CA VAL A 149 -4.41 19.44 -28.03
C VAL A 149 -3.58 18.86 -26.89
N SER A 150 -2.39 19.39 -26.71
CA SER A 150 -1.51 19.07 -25.59
C SER A 150 -1.20 20.36 -24.83
N ILE A 151 -1.00 20.28 -23.52
CA ILE A 151 -0.66 21.44 -22.70
C ILE A 151 0.77 21.24 -22.19
N ILE A 152 1.68 22.13 -22.58
CA ILE A 152 3.09 22.05 -22.20
C ILE A 152 3.44 23.34 -21.47
N ASN A 153 3.82 23.26 -20.20
CA ASN A 153 4.15 24.41 -19.35
C ASN A 153 3.03 25.47 -19.34
N GLY A 154 1.78 25.02 -19.27
CA GLY A 154 0.59 25.88 -19.27
C GLY A 154 0.20 26.47 -20.62
N LYS A 155 0.89 26.12 -21.72
CA LYS A 155 0.56 26.56 -23.07
C LYS A 155 -0.10 25.43 -23.85
N GLU A 156 -1.29 25.69 -24.41
CA GLU A 156 -1.93 24.80 -25.36
C GLU A 156 -1.17 24.76 -26.69
N GLU A 157 -0.93 23.56 -27.20
CA GLU A 157 -0.23 23.26 -28.43
C GLU A 157 -1.05 22.25 -29.24
N THR A 158 -1.23 22.49 -30.54
CA THR A 158 -1.83 21.49 -31.44
C THR A 158 -0.81 20.41 -31.76
N GLY A 159 -1.19 19.17 -31.47
CA GLY A 159 -0.37 17.97 -31.65
C GLY A 159 -0.46 17.03 -30.46
N ARG A 160 0.15 15.86 -30.63
CA ARG A 160 0.17 14.80 -29.62
C ARG A 160 1.56 14.71 -28.96
N ILE A 161 1.61 14.77 -27.64
CA ILE A 161 2.85 14.47 -26.90
C ILE A 161 3.20 12.99 -27.10
N VAL A 162 4.47 12.68 -27.37
CA VAL A 162 5.00 11.32 -27.36
C VAL A 162 6.19 11.29 -26.41
N PHE A 163 6.10 10.47 -25.36
CA PHE A 163 7.20 10.25 -24.42
C PHE A 163 8.21 9.26 -25.01
N ASN A 164 9.49 9.43 -24.65
CA ASN A 164 10.55 8.48 -25.00
C ASN A 164 11.47 8.25 -23.81
N TYR A 165 11.64 6.99 -23.43
CA TYR A 165 12.58 6.55 -22.40
C TYR A 165 13.35 5.34 -22.90
N SER A 166 14.66 5.48 -23.03
CA SER A 166 15.55 4.41 -23.50
C SER A 166 15.10 3.74 -24.82
N GLY A 167 14.50 4.52 -25.73
CA GLY A 167 14.03 4.06 -27.03
C GLY A 167 12.60 3.49 -27.04
N ILE A 168 11.98 3.30 -25.87
CA ILE A 168 10.56 2.96 -25.76
C ILE A 168 9.77 4.26 -25.93
N THR A 169 8.83 4.30 -26.87
CA THR A 169 7.98 5.46 -27.14
C THR A 169 6.56 5.22 -26.66
N LEU A 170 6.00 6.16 -25.90
CA LEU A 170 4.62 6.11 -25.41
C LEU A 170 3.84 7.36 -25.86
N PRO A 171 2.94 7.24 -26.86
CA PRO A 171 2.08 8.34 -27.28
C PRO A 171 1.09 8.73 -26.17
N ALA A 172 1.10 9.98 -25.73
CA ALA A 172 0.21 10.45 -24.67
C ALA A 172 -1.21 10.74 -25.18
N PRO A 173 -2.25 10.61 -24.35
CA PRO A 173 -3.64 10.90 -24.72
C PRO A 173 -3.89 12.36 -25.14
N ASN A 174 -5.05 12.61 -25.74
CA ASN A 174 -5.48 13.98 -26.01
C ASN A 174 -5.71 14.75 -24.70
N ASN A 175 -5.49 16.07 -24.72
CA ASN A 175 -5.51 16.97 -23.57
C ASN A 175 -4.51 16.58 -22.46
N THR A 176 -3.44 15.87 -22.81
CA THR A 176 -2.35 15.61 -21.86
C THR A 176 -1.68 16.93 -21.47
N GLU A 177 -1.51 17.12 -20.17
CA GLU A 177 -0.81 18.26 -19.60
C GLU A 177 0.51 17.83 -18.95
N ILE A 178 1.60 18.47 -19.36
CA ILE A 178 2.91 18.31 -18.73
C ILE A 178 3.52 19.64 -18.29
N THR A 179 4.31 19.58 -17.23
CA THR A 179 5.23 20.65 -16.84
C THR A 179 6.65 20.11 -16.85
N VAL A 180 7.55 20.78 -17.56
CA VAL A 180 8.98 20.51 -17.58
C VAL A 180 9.65 21.47 -16.61
N MET A 181 10.11 20.95 -15.49
CA MET A 181 10.82 21.73 -14.48
C MET A 181 12.19 22.19 -14.99
N SER A 182 12.77 23.20 -14.34
CA SER A 182 14.06 23.78 -14.73
C SER A 182 15.24 22.79 -14.68
N ASN A 183 15.13 21.73 -13.88
CA ASN A 183 16.09 20.63 -13.82
C ASN A 183 15.85 19.54 -14.88
N GLY A 184 14.83 19.68 -15.72
CA GLY A 184 14.45 18.70 -16.75
C GLY A 184 13.46 17.63 -16.29
N THR A 185 13.08 17.58 -15.01
CA THR A 185 12.01 16.67 -14.54
C THR A 185 10.71 16.98 -15.26
N ILE A 186 10.03 15.94 -15.78
CA ILE A 186 8.73 16.08 -16.43
C ILE A 186 7.65 15.62 -15.45
N LEU A 187 6.72 16.51 -15.14
CA LEU A 187 5.52 16.23 -14.36
C LEU A 187 4.34 16.06 -15.30
N LEU A 188 3.62 14.94 -15.18
CA LEU A 188 2.36 14.68 -15.87
C LEU A 188 1.19 14.99 -14.92
N TRP A 189 0.32 15.90 -15.34
CA TRP A 189 -0.83 16.34 -14.56
C TRP A 189 -2.09 15.53 -14.88
N HIS A 190 -2.98 15.44 -13.90
CA HIS A 190 -4.31 14.83 -14.03
C HIS A 190 -4.29 13.40 -14.61
N SER A 191 -3.23 12.63 -14.29
CA SER A 191 -3.01 11.35 -14.95
C SER A 191 -4.16 10.35 -14.70
N PRO A 192 -4.84 9.87 -15.74
CA PRO A 192 -5.86 8.85 -15.60
C PRO A 192 -5.22 7.47 -15.37
N ARG A 193 -5.94 6.55 -14.70
CA ARG A 193 -5.45 5.19 -14.37
C ARG A 193 -4.79 4.45 -15.54
N PRO A 194 -5.35 4.45 -16.76
CA PRO A 194 -4.69 3.82 -17.90
C PRO A 194 -3.29 4.36 -18.20
N VAL A 195 -3.05 5.66 -18.01
CA VAL A 195 -1.72 6.23 -18.26
C VAL A 195 -0.74 5.82 -17.16
N GLU A 196 -1.19 5.70 -15.91
CA GLU A 196 -0.37 5.15 -14.81
C GLU A 196 0.12 3.73 -15.14
N ASP A 197 -0.79 2.86 -15.62
CA ASP A 197 -0.45 1.49 -16.03
C ASP A 197 0.57 1.45 -17.17
N LEU A 198 0.37 2.26 -18.21
CA LEU A 198 1.28 2.32 -19.36
C LEU A 198 2.65 2.87 -18.97
N LEU A 199 2.69 3.96 -18.20
CA LEU A 199 3.95 4.52 -17.70
C LEU A 199 4.70 3.51 -16.84
N TYR A 200 4.01 2.75 -15.99
CA TYR A 200 4.63 1.72 -15.18
C TYR A 200 5.21 0.60 -16.05
N ASN A 201 4.42 0.06 -16.97
CA ASN A 201 4.83 -1.05 -17.83
C ASN A 201 5.99 -0.67 -18.78
N ASP A 202 6.06 0.59 -19.23
CA ASP A 202 7.13 1.11 -20.08
C ASP A 202 8.33 1.69 -19.30
N GLY A 203 8.34 1.56 -17.97
CA GLY A 203 9.44 2.02 -17.10
C GLY A 203 9.57 3.54 -17.04
N MET A 204 8.51 4.28 -17.34
CA MET A 204 8.44 5.74 -17.31
C MET A 204 7.79 6.29 -16.04
N PHE A 205 7.19 5.45 -15.19
CA PHE A 205 6.63 5.86 -13.90
C PHE A 205 7.73 5.93 -12.82
N TYR A 206 8.11 7.13 -12.42
CA TYR A 206 9.04 7.31 -11.30
C TYR A 206 8.34 7.21 -9.95
N GLY A 207 7.16 7.84 -9.86
CA GLY A 207 6.45 8.01 -8.62
C GLY A 207 5.44 9.15 -8.71
N TYR A 208 4.70 9.37 -7.63
CA TYR A 208 3.87 10.56 -7.55
C TYR A 208 4.67 11.75 -7.05
N TYR A 209 4.52 12.87 -7.75
CA TYR A 209 5.14 14.12 -7.36
C TYR A 209 4.37 14.75 -6.20
N VAL A 210 5.14 15.20 -5.20
CA VAL A 210 4.65 15.90 -4.02
C VAL A 210 5.53 17.11 -3.70
N ASN A 211 4.94 18.11 -3.05
CA ASN A 211 5.63 19.27 -2.50
C ASN A 211 4.83 19.83 -1.30
N SER A 212 5.24 20.99 -0.78
CA SER A 212 4.61 21.60 0.39
C SER A 212 3.13 21.95 0.23
N THR A 213 2.64 22.17 -1.00
CA THR A 213 1.25 22.54 -1.31
C THR A 213 0.47 21.42 -1.97
N TRP A 214 1.15 20.45 -2.58
CA TRP A 214 0.55 19.33 -3.28
C TRP A 214 1.06 18.01 -2.77
N TYR A 215 0.19 17.26 -2.13
CA TYR A 215 0.48 15.94 -1.60
C TYR A 215 -0.82 15.15 -1.49
N TYR A 216 -0.75 13.91 -1.04
CA TYR A 216 -1.91 13.03 -0.94
C TYR A 216 -2.30 12.77 0.52
N PRO A 217 -3.53 12.31 0.79
CA PRO A 217 -3.93 11.78 2.09
C PRO A 217 -3.06 10.61 2.55
N ASP A 218 -2.77 10.54 3.85
CA ASP A 218 -2.31 9.31 4.47
C ASP A 218 -3.46 8.31 4.54
N ARG A 219 -3.11 7.04 4.50
CA ARG A 219 -4.07 5.94 4.55
C ARG A 219 -3.49 4.76 5.29
N ALA A 220 -4.38 3.97 5.84
CA ALA A 220 -4.10 2.65 6.38
C ALA A 220 -5.22 1.71 5.93
N ALA A 221 -4.88 0.47 5.61
CA ALA A 221 -5.88 -0.50 5.23
C ALA A 221 -5.52 -1.91 5.66
N ILE A 222 -6.57 -2.66 6.00
CA ILE A 222 -6.53 -4.11 6.18
C ILE A 222 -7.40 -4.77 5.10
N MET A 223 -6.83 -5.72 4.39
CA MET A 223 -7.49 -6.55 3.38
C MET A 223 -7.75 -7.94 3.95
N TRP A 224 -8.97 -8.44 3.82
CA TRP A 224 -9.42 -9.75 4.26
C TRP A 224 -9.72 -10.63 3.07
N TYR A 225 -8.96 -11.71 2.90
CA TYR A 225 -9.23 -12.69 1.85
C TYR A 225 -10.56 -13.41 2.12
N LEU A 226 -11.42 -13.46 1.11
CA LEU A 226 -12.74 -14.10 1.14
C LEU A 226 -12.78 -15.40 0.32
N GLY A 227 -11.73 -15.67 -0.46
CA GLY A 227 -11.64 -16.90 -1.23
C GLY A 227 -11.40 -18.14 -0.36
N SER A 228 -11.46 -19.31 -0.99
CA SER A 228 -11.20 -20.59 -0.33
C SER A 228 -9.71 -20.93 -0.34
N GLY A 229 -9.21 -21.52 0.75
CA GLY A 229 -7.83 -21.99 0.83
C GLY A 229 -6.85 -20.90 1.27
N VAL A 230 -5.56 -21.19 1.15
CA VAL A 230 -4.48 -20.25 1.50
C VAL A 230 -4.19 -19.39 0.26
N PRO A 231 -4.32 -18.06 0.34
CA PRO A 231 -3.96 -17.20 -0.77
C PRO A 231 -2.45 -17.23 -1.02
N THR A 232 -2.07 -17.16 -2.29
CA THR A 232 -0.66 -17.23 -2.75
C THR A 232 -0.11 -15.89 -3.23
N LYS A 233 -1.00 -14.89 -3.31
CA LYS A 233 -0.76 -13.57 -3.89
C LYS A 233 -1.65 -12.56 -3.18
N ASP A 234 -1.09 -11.44 -2.75
CA ASP A 234 -1.80 -10.29 -2.17
C ASP A 234 -1.67 -9.03 -3.03
N ASP A 235 -1.06 -9.14 -4.21
CA ASP A 235 -0.91 -8.04 -5.15
C ASP A 235 -2.25 -7.62 -5.77
N MET A 236 -2.28 -6.36 -6.21
CA MET A 236 -3.43 -5.73 -6.85
C MET A 236 -3.05 -5.33 -8.27
N ASN A 237 -3.95 -5.56 -9.21
CA ASN A 237 -3.76 -5.12 -10.59
C ASN A 237 -3.76 -3.58 -10.68
N ILE A 238 -2.99 -3.07 -11.63
CA ILE A 238 -2.82 -1.64 -11.89
C ILE A 238 -3.93 -1.13 -12.80
N GLY A 239 -4.06 -1.74 -13.97
CA GLY A 239 -5.28 -1.82 -14.77
C GLY A 239 -5.89 -0.49 -15.22
N GLY A 240 -7.08 -0.61 -15.83
CA GLY A 240 -7.87 0.54 -16.24
C GLY A 240 -8.70 1.12 -15.10
N LYS A 241 -9.55 2.11 -15.40
CA LYS A 241 -10.60 2.59 -14.49
C LYS A 241 -11.70 1.53 -14.26
N TYR A 242 -11.95 0.70 -15.25
CA TYR A 242 -12.93 -0.39 -15.21
C TYR A 242 -12.48 -1.53 -16.15
N PRO A 243 -13.00 -2.76 -15.97
CA PRO A 243 -12.62 -3.90 -16.80
C PRO A 243 -13.05 -3.71 -18.25
N GLY A 244 -12.20 -4.11 -19.19
CA GLY A 244 -12.44 -3.93 -20.62
C GLY A 244 -12.36 -2.48 -21.10
N GLN A 245 -11.85 -1.55 -20.29
CA GLN A 245 -11.69 -0.16 -20.71
C GLN A 245 -10.81 -0.11 -21.97
N GLN A 246 -11.33 0.52 -23.02
CA GLN A 246 -10.52 0.92 -24.17
C GLN A 246 -9.97 2.31 -23.92
N PHE A 247 -8.65 2.45 -24.02
CA PHE A 247 -7.98 3.73 -23.86
C PHE A 247 -6.86 3.82 -24.89
N ASP A 248 -7.03 4.72 -25.85
CA ASP A 248 -6.10 4.96 -26.96
C ASP A 248 -5.66 3.67 -27.68
N GLY A 249 -6.63 2.81 -28.02
CA GLY A 249 -6.39 1.56 -28.76
C GLY A 249 -5.92 0.38 -27.90
N ILE A 250 -5.67 0.58 -26.61
CA ILE A 250 -5.31 -0.48 -25.67
C ILE A 250 -6.55 -0.90 -24.89
N THR A 251 -6.78 -2.20 -24.76
CA THR A 251 -7.86 -2.75 -23.93
C THR A 251 -7.30 -3.23 -22.60
N PHE A 252 -7.73 -2.60 -21.51
CA PHE A 252 -7.35 -2.97 -20.16
C PHE A 252 -8.27 -4.09 -19.67
N LYS A 253 -7.71 -5.28 -19.47
CA LYS A 253 -8.49 -6.46 -19.08
C LYS A 253 -9.19 -6.26 -17.73
N ASP A 254 -8.45 -5.78 -16.75
CA ASP A 254 -8.87 -5.66 -15.36
C ASP A 254 -8.79 -4.19 -14.93
N ALA A 255 -9.60 -3.81 -13.93
CA ALA A 255 -9.56 -2.49 -13.33
C ALA A 255 -8.45 -2.38 -12.27
N GLY A 256 -7.95 -1.18 -12.07
CA GLY A 256 -7.02 -0.87 -11.01
C GLY A 256 -7.60 -1.09 -9.63
N GLY A 257 -6.83 -1.79 -8.80
CA GLY A 257 -7.25 -2.24 -7.49
C GLY A 257 -8.06 -3.55 -7.50
N SER A 258 -8.22 -4.21 -8.64
CA SER A 258 -8.67 -5.60 -8.64
C SER A 258 -7.61 -6.52 -8.05
N LEU A 259 -8.01 -7.61 -7.40
CA LEU A 259 -7.14 -8.57 -6.74
C LEU A 259 -6.44 -9.49 -7.77
N ALA A 260 -5.11 -9.58 -7.71
CA ALA A 260 -4.35 -10.42 -8.66
C ALA A 260 -4.48 -11.94 -8.38
N GLN A 261 -4.84 -12.33 -7.15
CA GLN A 261 -5.06 -13.73 -6.76
C GLN A 261 -6.22 -14.37 -7.54
N SER A 262 -5.90 -15.14 -8.58
CA SER A 262 -6.89 -15.80 -9.45
C SER A 262 -8.00 -16.54 -8.68
N GLY A 263 -9.26 -16.31 -9.08
CA GLY A 263 -10.46 -16.87 -8.45
C GLY A 263 -10.76 -16.32 -7.06
N GLY A 264 -9.94 -15.43 -6.53
CA GLY A 264 -10.08 -14.84 -5.21
C GLY A 264 -10.94 -13.58 -5.19
N SER A 265 -11.42 -13.27 -3.99
CA SER A 265 -11.97 -11.97 -3.64
C SER A 265 -11.49 -11.56 -2.25
N ALA A 266 -11.61 -10.27 -1.95
CA ALA A 266 -11.24 -9.73 -0.66
C ALA A 266 -12.13 -8.53 -0.26
N ASN A 267 -12.27 -8.34 1.04
CA ASN A 267 -12.86 -7.14 1.64
C ASN A 267 -11.74 -6.25 2.16
N ILE A 268 -11.77 -4.94 1.89
CA ILE A 268 -10.74 -4.01 2.37
C ILE A 268 -11.41 -2.97 3.27
N TRP A 269 -10.80 -2.69 4.41
CA TRP A 269 -11.19 -1.59 5.28
C TRP A 269 -10.13 -0.52 5.11
N MET A 270 -10.50 0.64 4.57
CA MET A 270 -9.54 1.71 4.30
C MET A 270 -9.89 2.96 5.10
N TRP A 271 -8.97 3.34 5.98
CA TRP A 271 -8.98 4.64 6.64
C TRP A 271 -8.23 5.67 5.78
N VAL A 272 -8.71 6.93 5.76
CA VAL A 272 -8.13 8.01 4.95
C VAL A 272 -8.15 9.33 5.73
N SER A 273 -6.98 9.93 5.98
CA SER A 273 -6.85 11.29 6.55
C SER A 273 -7.24 12.33 5.50
N GLY A 274 -8.52 12.73 5.45
CA GLY A 274 -9.05 13.45 4.30
C GLY A 274 -10.50 13.14 3.94
N ALA A 275 -11.05 12.11 4.55
CA ALA A 275 -12.38 11.61 4.27
C ALA A 275 -13.00 10.95 5.48
N THR A 276 -12.28 10.04 6.12
CA THR A 276 -12.89 9.12 7.08
C THR A 276 -12.36 9.29 8.50
N TRP A 277 -11.45 10.24 8.71
CA TRP A 277 -10.92 10.58 10.01
C TRP A 277 -11.83 11.60 10.68
N ASN A 278 -12.48 11.21 11.79
CA ASN A 278 -13.35 12.13 12.53
C ASN A 278 -12.54 13.16 13.33
N ASN A 279 -11.98 14.13 12.62
CA ASN A 279 -11.29 15.27 13.18
C ASN A 279 -11.59 16.50 12.33
N SER A 280 -12.59 17.28 12.72
CA SER A 280 -13.00 18.48 11.97
C SER A 280 -11.94 19.60 11.91
N THR A 281 -10.83 19.48 12.67
CA THR A 281 -9.71 20.43 12.58
C THR A 281 -8.85 20.14 11.36
N TYR A 282 -8.57 18.87 11.07
CA TYR A 282 -7.59 18.44 10.07
C TYR A 282 -8.17 17.58 8.94
N ASP A 283 -9.30 16.92 9.15
CA ASP A 283 -10.01 16.16 8.13
C ASP A 283 -11.03 17.09 7.42
N PRO A 284 -10.79 17.45 6.15
CA PRO A 284 -11.64 18.37 5.42
C PRO A 284 -13.08 17.87 5.19
N ALA A 285 -13.30 16.56 5.10
CA ALA A 285 -14.65 16.02 4.87
C ALA A 285 -15.53 16.18 6.11
N PHE A 286 -14.98 15.87 7.28
CA PHE A 286 -15.66 16.09 8.56
C PHE A 286 -15.79 17.59 8.89
N LYS A 287 -14.76 18.40 8.61
CA LYS A 287 -14.84 19.86 8.74
C LYS A 287 -16.01 20.45 7.95
N SER A 288 -16.29 19.88 6.79
CA SER A 288 -17.33 20.35 5.88
C SER A 288 -18.71 19.71 6.13
N ASN A 289 -18.83 18.86 7.16
CA ASN A 289 -20.04 18.10 7.50
C ASN A 289 -20.64 17.34 6.31
N ILE A 290 -19.79 16.79 5.42
CA ILE A 290 -20.26 16.12 4.20
C ILE A 290 -21.09 14.89 4.55
N TRP A 291 -20.62 14.10 5.51
CA TRP A 291 -21.27 12.85 5.89
C TRP A 291 -22.66 13.06 6.48
N GLN A 292 -22.91 14.19 7.13
CA GLN A 292 -24.22 14.55 7.67
C GLN A 292 -25.18 15.10 6.62
N ASN A 293 -24.72 15.31 5.38
CA ASN A 293 -25.52 15.87 4.30
C ASN A 293 -25.93 14.79 3.29
N GLU A 294 -27.09 14.18 3.53
CA GLU A 294 -27.67 13.14 2.69
C GLU A 294 -27.92 13.61 1.25
N SER A 295 -28.20 14.90 1.02
CA SER A 295 -28.39 15.42 -0.34
C SER A 295 -27.09 15.45 -1.16
N LEU A 296 -25.93 15.44 -0.48
CA LEU A 296 -24.63 15.34 -1.14
C LEU A 296 -24.20 13.89 -1.27
N THR A 297 -24.25 13.15 -0.17
CA THR A 297 -23.68 11.79 -0.12
C THR A 297 -24.62 10.72 -0.67
N GLY A 298 -25.93 10.99 -0.75
CA GLY A 298 -26.95 9.97 -0.97
C GLY A 298 -27.13 9.03 0.23
N LEU A 299 -26.56 9.37 1.39
CA LEU A 299 -26.51 8.52 2.58
C LEU A 299 -27.18 9.21 3.77
N SER A 300 -28.06 8.48 4.44
CA SER A 300 -28.64 8.94 5.71
C SER A 300 -27.67 8.64 6.85
N TYR A 301 -26.61 9.45 6.97
CA TYR A 301 -25.64 9.34 8.05
C TYR A 301 -25.74 10.48 9.04
N VAL A 302 -25.78 10.10 10.31
CA VAL A 302 -25.62 11.00 11.44
C VAL A 302 -24.45 10.46 12.25
N ASP A 303 -23.41 11.27 12.40
CA ASP A 303 -22.29 10.94 13.28
C ASP A 303 -22.80 10.84 14.72
N SER A 304 -23.06 9.61 15.15
CA SER A 304 -23.69 9.30 16.42
C SER A 304 -22.68 8.93 17.52
N GLY A 305 -21.39 8.83 17.18
CA GLY A 305 -20.43 8.13 18.04
C GLY A 305 -19.06 8.77 18.18
N ASN A 306 -18.83 9.99 17.65
CA ASN A 306 -17.53 10.67 17.74
C ASN A 306 -16.38 9.77 17.24
N HIS A 307 -16.68 8.97 16.20
CA HIS A 307 -15.74 8.10 15.53
C HIS A 307 -15.77 8.38 14.03
N GLY A 308 -14.68 8.04 13.35
CA GLY A 308 -14.64 7.97 11.91
C GLY A 308 -15.23 6.65 11.40
N PHE A 309 -14.93 6.35 10.14
CA PHE A 309 -15.28 5.06 9.56
C PHE A 309 -14.15 4.58 8.62
N ALA A 310 -14.22 3.33 8.19
CA ALA A 310 -13.38 2.82 7.13
C ALA A 310 -14.23 2.66 5.87
N VAL A 311 -13.69 3.03 4.71
CA VAL A 311 -14.33 2.72 3.43
C VAL A 311 -14.33 1.20 3.26
N PRO A 312 -15.50 0.54 3.24
CA PRO A 312 -15.57 -0.89 3.03
C PRO A 312 -15.54 -1.16 1.52
N LEU A 313 -14.45 -1.71 1.04
CA LEU A 313 -14.30 -2.06 -0.37
C LEU A 313 -14.41 -3.57 -0.54
N TYR A 314 -14.86 -3.97 -1.72
CA TYR A 314 -14.83 -5.35 -2.17
C TYR A 314 -14.04 -5.41 -3.46
N THR A 315 -13.09 -6.33 -3.53
CA THR A 315 -12.28 -6.54 -4.72
C THR A 315 -12.31 -8.00 -5.14
N ASN A 316 -12.32 -8.24 -6.44
CA ASN A 316 -12.20 -9.56 -7.05
C ASN A 316 -11.16 -9.49 -8.17
N ASN A 317 -11.07 -10.53 -8.99
CA ASN A 317 -10.07 -10.60 -10.05
C ASN A 317 -10.17 -9.57 -11.16
N THR A 318 -11.33 -8.95 -11.33
CA THR A 318 -11.59 -8.07 -12.47
C THR A 318 -11.73 -6.62 -12.01
N ASN A 319 -12.32 -6.35 -10.86
CA ASN A 319 -12.63 -4.99 -10.44
C ASN A 319 -12.63 -4.78 -8.92
N MET A 320 -12.64 -3.51 -8.52
CA MET A 320 -12.86 -3.04 -7.15
C MET A 320 -14.19 -2.29 -7.07
N TYR A 321 -14.89 -2.47 -5.96
CA TYR A 321 -16.21 -1.96 -5.68
C TYR A 321 -16.27 -1.35 -4.29
N GLU A 322 -17.23 -0.46 -4.11
CA GLU A 322 -17.67 -0.02 -2.80
C GLU A 322 -18.74 -0.96 -2.28
N VAL A 323 -18.61 -1.40 -1.03
CA VAL A 323 -19.66 -2.13 -0.33
C VAL A 323 -20.53 -1.09 0.35
N ASP A 324 -21.30 -0.37 -0.47
CA ASP A 324 -22.41 0.53 -0.12
C ASP A 324 -23.15 0.87 -1.43
N THR A 325 -24.31 1.49 -1.34
CA THR A 325 -25.15 1.87 -2.48
C THR A 325 -24.81 3.23 -3.10
N ALA A 326 -24.11 4.12 -2.37
CA ALA A 326 -23.84 5.48 -2.84
C ALA A 326 -22.75 5.54 -3.91
N GLY A 327 -21.69 4.73 -3.78
CA GLY A 327 -20.65 4.64 -4.81
C GLY A 327 -19.74 5.87 -4.89
N ILE A 328 -19.40 6.41 -3.72
CA ILE A 328 -18.61 7.63 -3.55
C ILE A 328 -17.17 7.43 -4.01
N TRP A 329 -16.55 6.30 -3.68
CA TRP A 329 -15.17 5.98 -4.02
C TRP A 329 -15.07 5.11 -5.27
N TYR A 330 -15.93 4.11 -5.38
CA TYR A 330 -15.97 3.14 -6.47
C TYR A 330 -17.40 2.82 -6.85
N THR A 331 -17.59 2.15 -8.00
CA THR A 331 -18.91 1.64 -8.36
C THR A 331 -19.44 0.74 -7.23
N PRO A 332 -20.70 0.92 -6.79
CA PRO A 332 -21.35 0.05 -5.83
C PRO A 332 -21.33 -1.41 -6.25
N VAL A 333 -21.14 -2.32 -5.29
CA VAL A 333 -21.30 -3.76 -5.55
C VAL A 333 -22.77 -4.16 -5.72
N ALA A 334 -23.69 -3.38 -5.14
CA ALA A 334 -25.13 -3.52 -5.29
C ALA A 334 -25.82 -2.15 -5.29
N SER A 335 -26.96 -2.02 -5.96
CA SER A 335 -27.73 -0.78 -6.04
C SER A 335 -28.65 -0.53 -4.84
N GLU A 336 -28.95 -1.56 -4.04
CA GLU A 336 -29.83 -1.49 -2.88
C GLU A 336 -29.43 -2.55 -1.83
N GLY A 337 -30.01 -2.47 -0.63
CA GLY A 337 -29.81 -3.45 0.46
C GLY A 337 -28.52 -3.27 1.26
N LEU A 338 -27.61 -2.39 0.81
CA LEU A 338 -26.36 -2.09 1.49
C LEU A 338 -26.32 -0.70 2.12
N ASN A 339 -27.45 0.01 2.23
CA ASN A 339 -27.49 1.37 2.77
C ASN A 339 -26.88 1.42 4.19
N GLY A 340 -25.87 2.26 4.38
CA GLY A 340 -25.21 2.48 5.66
C GLY A 340 -24.03 1.54 5.94
N SER A 341 -23.74 0.61 5.04
CA SER A 341 -22.56 -0.27 5.16
C SER A 341 -21.26 0.52 5.17
N LEU A 342 -21.22 1.69 4.51
CA LEU A 342 -20.12 2.64 4.59
C LEU A 342 -19.70 2.98 6.04
N PHE A 343 -20.67 3.01 6.97
CA PHE A 343 -20.46 3.39 8.37
C PHE A 343 -20.46 2.19 9.32
N PHE A 344 -20.45 0.97 8.78
CA PHE A 344 -20.47 -0.26 9.57
C PHE A 344 -19.14 -0.57 10.25
N ILE A 345 -18.03 -0.08 9.68
CA ILE A 345 -16.68 -0.25 10.22
C ILE A 345 -16.24 1.07 10.79
N TRP A 346 -16.16 1.15 12.10
CA TRP A 346 -15.79 2.37 12.81
C TRP A 346 -14.28 2.50 12.86
N THR A 347 -13.82 3.76 12.88
CA THR A 347 -12.40 4.04 13.07
C THR A 347 -12.16 5.14 14.08
N GLY A 348 -11.08 5.04 14.81
CA GLY A 348 -10.47 6.18 15.49
C GLY A 348 -9.07 6.39 14.92
N ALA A 349 -8.61 7.63 14.85
CA ALA A 349 -7.23 7.90 14.48
C ALA A 349 -6.67 9.11 15.24
N LYS A 350 -5.39 9.02 15.61
CA LYS A 350 -4.62 10.13 16.15
C LYS A 350 -3.20 10.12 15.59
N TYR A 351 -2.59 11.29 15.54
CA TYR A 351 -1.17 11.43 15.25
C TYR A 351 -0.45 11.95 16.48
N GLU A 352 0.53 11.21 16.97
CA GLU A 352 1.26 11.52 18.20
C GLU A 352 2.70 10.96 18.10
N ASN A 353 3.68 11.71 18.61
CA ASN A 353 5.08 11.28 18.68
C ASN A 353 5.68 10.77 17.35
N GLY A 354 5.32 11.39 16.22
CA GLY A 354 5.85 11.00 14.91
C GLY A 354 5.09 9.84 14.25
N SER A 355 4.04 9.32 14.88
CA SER A 355 3.31 8.15 14.41
C SER A 355 1.83 8.41 14.24
N TRP A 356 1.24 7.75 13.25
CA TRP A 356 -0.19 7.51 13.23
C TRP A 356 -0.51 6.31 14.12
N VAL A 357 -1.61 6.44 14.85
CA VAL A 357 -2.28 5.33 15.55
C VAL A 357 -3.71 5.29 15.04
N VAL A 358 -4.07 4.19 14.38
CA VAL A 358 -5.40 3.97 13.79
C VAL A 358 -6.02 2.73 14.42
N GLU A 359 -7.26 2.85 14.87
CA GLU A 359 -8.02 1.74 15.43
C GLU A 359 -9.24 1.48 14.56
N PHE A 360 -9.38 0.26 14.04
CA PHE A 360 -10.57 -0.24 13.36
C PHE A 360 -11.42 -1.06 14.32
N ALA A 361 -12.74 -0.82 14.33
CA ALA A 361 -13.67 -1.58 15.14
C ALA A 361 -14.91 -1.95 14.33
N ARG A 362 -15.31 -3.22 14.37
CA ARG A 362 -16.60 -3.65 13.80
C ARG A 362 -17.18 -4.87 14.51
N PRO A 363 -18.49 -5.13 14.38
CA PRO A 363 -19.08 -6.39 14.84
C PRO A 363 -18.44 -7.60 14.15
N LEU A 364 -18.34 -8.71 14.87
CA LEU A 364 -17.86 -10.00 14.33
C LEU A 364 -18.81 -10.54 13.27
N SER A 365 -20.10 -10.52 13.57
CA SER A 365 -21.17 -10.90 12.66
C SER A 365 -21.58 -9.72 11.79
N VAL A 366 -21.77 -9.97 10.50
CA VAL A 366 -22.30 -8.98 9.56
C VAL A 366 -23.78 -9.25 9.25
N PRO A 367 -24.58 -8.22 8.93
CA PRO A 367 -25.91 -8.38 8.35
C PRO A 367 -25.89 -9.35 7.16
N LEU A 368 -27.01 -10.04 6.92
CA LEU A 368 -27.09 -11.07 5.88
C LEU A 368 -26.70 -10.53 4.50
N ASP A 369 -27.16 -9.31 4.18
CA ASP A 369 -26.89 -8.65 2.90
C ASP A 369 -25.40 -8.32 2.69
N TYR A 370 -24.60 -8.27 3.76
CA TYR A 370 -23.18 -7.92 3.70
C TYR A 370 -22.28 -9.17 3.57
N GLN A 371 -22.79 -10.37 3.87
CA GLN A 371 -22.01 -11.62 3.91
C GLN A 371 -21.28 -11.99 2.61
N PRO A 372 -21.78 -11.63 1.40
CA PRO A 372 -21.02 -11.88 0.18
C PRO A 372 -19.73 -11.04 0.06
N PHE A 373 -19.67 -9.91 0.77
CA PHE A 373 -18.66 -8.88 0.56
C PHE A 373 -17.80 -8.60 1.80
N MET A 374 -18.18 -9.15 2.96
CA MET A 374 -17.48 -8.98 4.23
C MET A 374 -17.40 -10.32 4.98
N PRO A 375 -16.27 -10.62 5.66
CA PRO A 375 -16.17 -11.87 6.38
C PRO A 375 -17.09 -11.89 7.60
N ASN A 376 -17.73 -13.02 7.87
CA ASN A 376 -18.35 -13.28 9.18
C ASN A 376 -17.27 -13.90 10.09
N ILE A 377 -16.83 -13.15 11.10
CA ILE A 377 -15.67 -13.52 11.92
C ILE A 377 -16.12 -14.39 13.09
N THR A 378 -15.52 -15.57 13.22
CA THR A 378 -15.86 -16.57 14.24
C THR A 378 -14.60 -17.13 14.88
N VAL A 379 -14.71 -17.47 16.16
CA VAL A 379 -13.63 -18.11 16.93
C VAL A 379 -13.28 -19.49 16.34
N GLY A 380 -11.99 -19.84 16.35
CA GLY A 380 -11.50 -21.14 15.88
C GLY A 380 -11.41 -21.28 14.36
N LYS A 381 -11.59 -20.18 13.61
CA LYS A 381 -11.29 -20.12 12.17
C LYS A 381 -10.04 -19.28 11.94
N THR A 382 -9.21 -19.73 10.99
CA THR A 382 -8.10 -18.95 10.46
C THR A 382 -8.58 -18.08 9.30
N TYR A 383 -8.26 -16.80 9.37
CA TYR A 383 -8.45 -15.82 8.31
C TYR A 383 -7.10 -15.46 7.70
N TYR A 384 -7.11 -14.90 6.49
CA TYR A 384 -5.91 -14.39 5.85
C TYR A 384 -6.08 -12.89 5.61
N VAL A 385 -5.15 -12.10 6.15
CA VAL A 385 -5.18 -10.65 6.06
C VAL A 385 -3.88 -10.06 5.51
N ALA A 386 -3.98 -8.96 4.78
CA ALA A 386 -2.84 -8.19 4.29
C ALA A 386 -3.01 -6.73 4.74
N PHE A 387 -1.91 -6.01 4.89
CA PHE A 387 -1.92 -4.62 5.36
C PHE A 387 -1.29 -3.70 4.34
N ALA A 388 -1.76 -2.46 4.31
CA ALA A 388 -1.19 -1.40 3.50
C ALA A 388 -1.18 -0.06 4.23
N VAL A 389 -0.11 0.70 4.01
CA VAL A 389 0.08 2.06 4.54
C VAL A 389 0.49 2.97 3.39
N TRP A 390 0.02 4.22 3.47
CA TRP A 390 0.39 5.29 2.55
C TRP A 390 0.85 6.49 3.35
N GLN A 391 2.08 6.93 3.11
CA GLN A 391 2.57 8.24 3.51
C GLN A 391 2.33 9.25 2.38
N GLY A 392 1.15 9.84 2.40
CA GLY A 392 0.63 10.69 1.33
C GLY A 392 1.47 11.94 1.08
N ARG A 393 2.08 12.49 2.14
CA ARG A 393 2.99 13.64 2.03
C ARG A 393 4.34 13.33 1.42
N LEU A 394 4.71 12.05 1.38
CA LEU A 394 5.97 11.57 0.82
C LEU A 394 5.82 10.93 -0.57
N GLY A 395 4.60 10.90 -1.12
CA GLY A 395 4.36 10.43 -2.49
C GLY A 395 3.61 9.11 -2.60
N GLU A 396 3.32 8.43 -1.49
CA GLU A 396 2.47 7.23 -1.56
C GLU A 396 1.00 7.61 -1.77
N THR A 397 0.31 6.94 -2.68
CA THR A 397 -1.14 7.08 -2.87
C THR A 397 -1.74 5.78 -3.43
N LEU A 398 -3.01 5.75 -3.84
CA LEU A 398 -3.74 4.51 -4.14
C LEU A 398 -2.96 3.47 -4.98
N PHE A 399 -2.13 3.92 -5.93
CA PHE A 399 -1.31 3.07 -6.77
C PHE A 399 0.04 2.69 -6.16
N ASP A 400 0.62 3.56 -5.33
CA ASP A 400 1.99 3.50 -4.84
C ASP A 400 2.03 3.53 -3.30
N LYS A 401 2.47 2.47 -2.65
CA LYS A 401 2.24 2.22 -1.22
C LYS A 401 3.17 1.18 -0.61
N SER A 402 3.15 1.13 0.71
CA SER A 402 3.81 0.11 1.52
C SER A 402 2.82 -1.01 1.85
N ILE A 403 3.15 -2.27 1.55
CA ILE A 403 2.27 -3.43 1.76
C ILE A 403 2.97 -4.58 2.45
N THR A 404 2.23 -5.49 3.08
CA THR A 404 2.74 -6.82 3.37
C THR A 404 3.19 -7.52 2.07
N SER A 405 4.23 -8.34 2.14
CA SER A 405 4.71 -9.11 0.97
C SER A 405 3.88 -10.36 0.68
N SER A 406 2.99 -10.72 1.60
CA SER A 406 2.09 -11.87 1.52
C SER A 406 0.98 -11.71 2.54
N PHE A 407 -0.17 -12.36 2.29
CA PHE A 407 -1.18 -12.57 3.31
C PHE A 407 -0.62 -13.24 4.58
N LEU A 408 -1.07 -12.74 5.73
CA LEU A 408 -0.75 -13.21 7.07
C LEU A 408 -1.95 -13.96 7.66
N SER A 409 -1.70 -15.01 8.44
CA SER A 409 -2.78 -15.70 9.15
C SER A 409 -3.26 -14.88 10.34
N LEU A 410 -4.57 -14.78 10.54
CA LEU A 410 -5.20 -14.13 11.68
C LEU A 410 -6.21 -15.08 12.33
N GLU A 411 -6.19 -15.17 13.67
CA GLU A 411 -7.10 -16.04 14.42
C GLU A 411 -7.59 -15.41 15.72
N LEU A 412 -8.87 -15.60 16.03
CA LEU A 412 -9.44 -15.25 17.33
C LEU A 412 -9.09 -16.31 18.37
N VAL A 413 -8.34 -15.90 19.39
CA VAL A 413 -7.93 -16.77 20.48
C VAL A 413 -8.78 -16.53 21.72
N THR A 414 -9.14 -17.62 22.41
CA THR A 414 -9.94 -17.57 23.66
C THR A 414 -9.10 -17.36 24.89
N THR A 415 -7.78 -17.56 24.79
CA THR A 415 -6.82 -17.30 25.86
C THR A 415 -6.63 -15.79 26.01
N PRO A 416 -6.67 -15.25 27.24
CA PRO A 416 -6.19 -13.89 27.50
C PRO A 416 -4.75 -13.74 27.02
N PRO A 417 -4.31 -12.52 26.68
CA PRO A 417 -2.92 -12.29 26.36
C PRO A 417 -2.07 -12.67 27.57
N THR A 418 -1.10 -13.56 27.38
CA THR A 418 -0.10 -13.85 28.43
C THR A 418 0.67 -12.56 28.68
N SER A 419 0.66 -12.09 29.93
CA SER A 419 1.39 -10.88 30.34
C SER A 419 2.84 -10.98 29.85
N THR A 420 3.19 -10.17 28.86
CA THR A 420 4.58 -10.04 28.42
C THR A 420 5.34 -9.30 29.53
N THR A 421 6.16 -10.04 30.27
CA THR A 421 7.43 -9.50 30.74
C THR A 421 8.14 -8.99 29.50
N THR A 422 8.34 -7.68 29.45
CA THR A 422 9.31 -7.00 28.60
C THR A 422 10.68 -7.61 28.88
N SER A 423 11.02 -8.72 28.22
CA SER A 423 12.41 -9.02 27.99
C SER A 423 12.86 -8.05 26.90
N THR A 424 13.18 -6.82 27.30
CA THR A 424 14.36 -6.15 26.75
C THR A 424 15.52 -7.05 27.14
N SER A 425 15.67 -8.20 26.47
CA SER A 425 16.93 -8.88 26.50
C SER A 425 17.89 -7.84 25.92
N PRO A 426 18.95 -7.46 26.65
CA PRO A 426 20.06 -6.79 25.97
C PRO A 426 20.40 -7.65 24.76
N VAL A 427 20.95 -7.04 23.73
CA VAL A 427 21.54 -7.74 22.59
C VAL A 427 22.71 -8.60 23.11
N THR A 428 22.40 -9.67 23.84
CA THR A 428 23.21 -10.87 23.90
C THR A 428 23.13 -11.37 22.49
N THR A 429 24.25 -11.25 21.81
CA THR A 429 24.67 -12.04 20.67
C THR A 429 24.16 -13.47 20.83
N ILE A 430 22.92 -13.70 20.45
CA ILE A 430 22.39 -15.04 20.28
C ILE A 430 23.12 -15.48 19.04
N SER A 431 24.18 -16.26 19.25
CA SER A 431 24.68 -17.21 18.28
C SER A 431 23.51 -18.14 17.98
N SER A 432 22.57 -17.65 17.16
CA SER A 432 21.54 -18.47 16.58
C SER A 432 22.29 -19.41 15.67
N ALA A 433 22.37 -20.66 16.12
CA ALA A 433 22.79 -21.76 15.29
C ALA A 433 21.98 -21.66 14.00
N ILE A 434 22.67 -21.31 12.91
CA ILE A 434 22.08 -21.22 11.58
C ILE A 434 21.31 -22.54 11.36
N PRO A 435 20.01 -22.51 10.99
CA PRO A 435 19.26 -23.71 10.71
C PRO A 435 20.09 -24.60 9.77
N PRO A 436 20.24 -25.92 10.03
CA PRO A 436 21.12 -26.77 9.25
C PRO A 436 20.87 -26.63 7.75
N VAL A 437 19.60 -26.50 7.35
CA VAL A 437 19.17 -26.31 5.96
C VAL A 437 19.74 -25.02 5.35
N THR A 438 19.67 -23.89 6.06
CA THR A 438 20.24 -22.62 5.59
C THR A 438 21.76 -22.71 5.49
N LEU A 439 22.40 -23.34 6.49
CA LEU A 439 23.84 -23.58 6.46
C LEU A 439 24.22 -24.45 5.24
N TYR A 440 23.44 -25.48 4.91
CA TYR A 440 23.65 -26.30 3.72
C TYR A 440 23.47 -25.50 2.43
N VAL A 441 22.39 -24.71 2.29
CA VAL A 441 22.16 -23.91 1.07
C VAL A 441 23.26 -22.86 0.88
N THR A 442 23.69 -22.18 1.95
CA THR A 442 24.79 -21.22 1.91
C THR A 442 26.12 -21.90 1.57
N ILE A 443 26.43 -23.04 2.20
CA ILE A 443 27.65 -23.81 1.88
C ILE A 443 27.63 -24.28 0.43
N ILE A 444 26.50 -24.81 -0.06
CA ILE A 444 26.36 -25.26 -1.45
C ILE A 444 26.52 -24.07 -2.41
N GLY A 445 25.85 -22.95 -2.16
CA GLY A 445 25.96 -21.74 -2.98
C GLY A 445 27.39 -21.21 -3.06
N VAL A 446 28.10 -21.17 -1.92
CA VAL A 446 29.50 -20.77 -1.86
C VAL A 446 30.40 -21.76 -2.59
N VAL A 447 30.17 -23.07 -2.45
CA VAL A 447 30.95 -24.10 -3.18
C VAL A 447 30.73 -23.98 -4.69
N VAL A 448 29.49 -23.77 -5.15
CA VAL A 448 29.19 -23.56 -6.58
C VAL A 448 29.87 -22.31 -7.10
N ALA A 449 29.83 -21.20 -6.35
CA ALA A 449 30.53 -19.96 -6.72
C ALA A 449 32.05 -20.15 -6.82
N LEU A 450 32.65 -20.88 -5.87
CA LEU A 450 34.08 -21.23 -5.90
C LEU A 450 34.44 -22.09 -7.11
N VAL A 451 33.64 -23.11 -7.42
CA VAL A 451 33.85 -23.97 -8.60
C VAL A 451 33.74 -23.14 -9.88
N ALA A 452 32.72 -22.27 -9.99
CA ALA A 452 32.56 -21.38 -11.14
C ALA A 452 33.76 -20.43 -11.30
N LEU A 453 34.27 -19.84 -10.21
CA LEU A 453 35.45 -18.98 -10.23
C LEU A 453 36.72 -19.73 -10.61
N VAL A 454 36.91 -20.96 -10.13
CA VAL A 454 38.05 -21.81 -10.53
C VAL A 454 37.96 -22.19 -12.01
N ILE A 455 36.76 -22.54 -12.50
CA ILE A 455 36.53 -22.82 -13.92
C ILE A 455 36.85 -21.58 -14.75
N LEU A 456 36.30 -20.41 -14.40
CA LEU A 456 36.59 -19.14 -15.07
C LEU A 456 38.10 -18.85 -15.06
N TYR A 457 38.76 -19.03 -13.93
CA TYR A 457 40.21 -18.83 -13.83
C TYR A 457 40.99 -19.78 -14.75
N VAL A 458 40.62 -21.06 -14.82
CA VAL A 458 41.28 -22.05 -15.71
C VAL A 458 41.00 -21.76 -17.18
N VAL A 459 39.76 -21.40 -17.53
CA VAL A 459 39.33 -21.13 -18.91
C VAL A 459 39.93 -19.84 -19.45
N PHE A 460 40.00 -18.79 -18.64
CA PHE A 460 40.52 -17.48 -19.04
C PHE A 460 42.02 -17.30 -18.77
N ARG A 461 42.69 -18.33 -18.24
CA ARG A 461 44.15 -18.38 -18.18
C ARG A 461 44.71 -18.61 -19.58
N ARG A 462 44.92 -17.51 -20.31
CA ARG A 462 46.00 -17.40 -21.30
C ARG A 462 47.32 -17.07 -20.59
#